data_AF-A0A924EJL2-F1
#
_entry.id   AF-A0A924EJL2-F1
#
_cell.length_a   1.000
_cell.length_b   1.000
_cell.length_c   1.000
_cell.angle_alpha   90.00
_cell.angle_beta   90.00
_cell.angle_gamma   90.00
#
_symmetry.space_group_name_H-M   'P 1'
#
loop_
_entity.id
_entity.type
_entity.pdbx_description
1 polymer ?
#
loop_
_entity_poly.entity_id
_entity_poly.type
_entity_poly.pdbx_seq_one_letter_code
_entity_poly.pdbx_strand_id
1 'polypeptide(L)'
;MNLQLKNILPAGGKYGLLKIFAGLWLLTFALYLPAMKAGFVADFTGWLEQTQHYGFWDNINRTHYHGHSLYQFTQFNTWVLFQFFGTNAMLWHLLSVTLHAVNALLLYNLGFRLLHNSNTSGARFTALAGSLLFCVSPHASEVVVWESSYHFLQGLLLLLVVLNLSWQYLQTHTARHAVAAVFVYFLSSFSLEIFYITPWLVLTLALFYHWSSGPPSTGFLPALVHIFLPLIVIFIFHIILFRVVYGGWVAHIGSDVGPAMPALGWNKPAKLLFHILFLGRFFSDAVRHTVYDFLDSAKGICAFYGALAVIIFFVAVRFRQLSVKAKLAAMLFGWVCITLALLMPLWFPDYSLVVFDRYTYFTSAFIYILLALLLTYIRLRYVRAALAIAYILINTRYALQVNRYWMKSERIISNLLLTFPYKTDRTVVLLNVPQNMHGVPMIGAEQESELKLMHDGLVPAEKINTKVYDAMAYNMLTPDDGANVTVLNDSTLKVTLNQWGTWWWYAMRGGNSYENNEYRLDLKDPGHWYELTLKHPAANYMLLYQVGNQWKVVDMGKREEQR
;
A
#
# COMPACT_ATOMS: atom_id res chain seq x y z
N MET A 1 38.67 -9.90 24.90
CA MET A 1 37.42 -9.35 24.31
C MET A 1 36.22 -10.19 24.78
N ASN A 2 35.97 -10.26 26.10
CA ASN A 2 34.99 -11.19 26.71
C ASN A 2 34.04 -10.47 27.69
N LEU A 3 33.75 -9.20 27.44
CA LEU A 3 32.86 -8.37 28.26
C LEU A 3 31.83 -7.69 27.34
N GLN A 4 30.55 -7.83 27.72
CA GLN A 4 29.39 -7.02 27.30
C GLN A 4 28.43 -7.48 26.18
N LEU A 5 28.39 -8.76 25.80
CA LEU A 5 27.25 -9.26 24.98
C LEU A 5 25.94 -9.43 25.77
N LYS A 6 25.97 -9.48 27.11
CA LYS A 6 24.75 -9.52 27.97
C LYS A 6 23.97 -8.20 28.05
N ASN A 7 24.51 -7.08 27.53
CA ASN A 7 23.91 -5.74 27.64
C ASN A 7 23.21 -5.23 26.37
N ILE A 8 22.98 -6.09 25.38
CA ILE A 8 22.48 -5.68 24.05
C ILE A 8 20.94 -5.63 23.97
N LEU A 9 20.24 -6.21 24.95
CA LEU A 9 18.83 -5.84 25.17
C LEU A 9 18.81 -4.44 25.80
N PRO A 10 17.91 -3.53 25.38
CA PRO A 10 17.76 -2.24 26.05
C PRO A 10 17.68 -2.49 27.56
N ALA A 11 18.27 -1.62 28.39
CA ALA A 11 18.43 -1.79 29.84
C ALA A 11 17.14 -2.12 30.64
N GLY A 12 15.97 -2.27 30.00
CA GLY A 12 14.74 -2.87 30.54
C GLY A 12 14.52 -4.36 30.22
N GLY A 13 15.50 -5.10 29.69
CA GLY A 13 15.38 -6.53 29.39
C GLY A 13 14.28 -6.86 28.36
N LYS A 14 13.90 -8.15 28.26
CA LYS A 14 12.79 -8.62 27.40
C LYS A 14 11.48 -7.85 27.66
N TYR A 15 11.27 -7.41 28.90
CA TYR A 15 10.11 -6.63 29.33
C TYR A 15 10.02 -5.24 28.68
N GLY A 16 11.15 -4.63 28.31
CA GLY A 16 11.15 -3.32 27.64
C GLY A 16 10.56 -3.37 26.22
N LEU A 17 10.91 -4.40 25.45
CA LEU A 17 10.39 -4.56 24.07
C LEU A 17 8.90 -4.90 24.07
N LEU A 18 8.43 -5.71 25.02
CA LEU A 18 7.01 -6.04 25.16
C LEU A 18 6.17 -4.80 25.47
N LYS A 19 6.65 -3.90 26.34
CA LYS A 19 5.97 -2.63 26.64
C LYS A 19 5.89 -1.72 25.42
N ILE A 20 6.96 -1.65 24.63
CA ILE A 20 6.98 -0.86 23.38
C ILE A 20 6.01 -1.46 22.36
N PHE A 21 6.03 -2.78 22.19
CA PHE A 21 5.07 -3.47 21.32
C PHE A 21 3.63 -3.19 21.75
N ALA A 22 3.30 -3.38 23.03
CA ALA A 22 1.96 -3.13 23.54
C ALA A 22 1.53 -1.67 23.32
N GLY A 23 2.42 -0.71 23.54
CA GLY A 23 2.14 0.71 23.28
C GLY A 23 1.91 1.01 21.79
N LEU A 24 2.75 0.49 20.90
CA LEU A 24 2.59 0.64 19.45
C LEU A 24 1.32 -0.06 18.95
N TRP A 25 1.02 -1.24 19.47
CA TRP A 25 -0.17 -2.02 19.11
C TRP A 25 -1.45 -1.31 19.54
N LEU A 26 -1.54 -0.84 20.80
CA LEU A 26 -2.69 -0.10 21.29
C LEU A 26 -2.92 1.20 20.52
N LEU A 27 -1.84 1.92 20.20
CA LEU A 27 -1.90 3.13 19.38
C LEU A 27 -2.42 2.80 17.97
N THR A 28 -1.86 1.79 17.32
CA THR A 28 -2.27 1.35 15.98
C THR A 28 -3.74 0.92 16.00
N PHE A 29 -4.11 0.05 16.93
CA PHE A 29 -5.49 -0.43 17.08
C PHE A 29 -6.47 0.73 17.24
N ALA A 30 -6.21 1.67 18.16
CA ALA A 30 -7.08 2.83 18.37
C ALA A 30 -7.15 3.74 17.13
N LEU A 31 -6.04 3.93 16.42
CA LEU A 31 -5.96 4.76 15.23
C LEU A 31 -6.77 4.18 14.06
N TYR A 32 -6.70 2.86 13.87
CA TYR A 32 -7.34 2.15 12.76
C TYR A 32 -8.72 1.55 13.10
N LEU A 33 -9.16 1.62 14.36
CA LEU A 33 -10.47 1.14 14.80
C LEU A 33 -11.65 1.65 13.95
N PRO A 34 -11.70 2.93 13.51
CA PRO A 34 -12.80 3.40 12.66
C PRO A 34 -12.94 2.59 11.35
N ALA A 35 -11.83 2.04 10.84
CA ALA A 35 -11.77 1.33 9.57
C ALA A 35 -11.82 -0.20 9.73
N MET A 36 -12.13 -0.73 10.91
CA MET A 36 -11.98 -2.15 11.24
C MET A 36 -12.79 -3.15 10.39
N LYS A 37 -13.77 -2.68 9.62
CA LYS A 37 -14.59 -3.51 8.72
C LYS A 37 -14.37 -3.21 7.24
N ALA A 38 -13.52 -2.23 6.93
CA ALA A 38 -13.47 -1.62 5.61
C ALA A 38 -12.52 -2.31 4.62
N GLY A 39 -11.94 -3.46 4.98
CA GLY A 39 -10.87 -4.08 4.20
C GLY A 39 -11.30 -4.93 3.02
N PHE A 40 -12.56 -5.37 2.96
CA PHE A 40 -13.11 -6.14 1.84
C PHE A 40 -13.75 -5.20 0.82
N VAL A 41 -12.93 -4.77 -0.13
CA VAL A 41 -13.25 -3.85 -1.23
C VAL A 41 -12.79 -4.48 -2.55
N ALA A 42 -13.00 -3.79 -3.67
CA ALA A 42 -12.54 -4.25 -4.99
C ALA A 42 -11.08 -4.74 -4.99
N ASP A 43 -10.76 -5.66 -5.91
CA ASP A 43 -9.58 -6.53 -6.00
C ASP A 43 -9.53 -7.69 -4.99
N PHE A 44 -10.21 -7.62 -3.85
CA PHE A 44 -10.24 -8.72 -2.89
C PHE A 44 -11.09 -9.89 -3.35
N THR A 45 -12.19 -9.60 -4.05
CA THR A 45 -13.13 -10.58 -4.61
C THR A 45 -12.44 -11.63 -5.46
N GLY A 46 -11.48 -11.23 -6.30
CA GLY A 46 -10.68 -12.17 -7.08
C GLY A 46 -9.88 -13.14 -6.19
N TRP A 47 -9.31 -12.70 -5.07
CA TRP A 47 -8.59 -13.60 -4.15
C TRP A 47 -9.54 -14.50 -3.38
N LEU A 48 -10.70 -13.96 -3.00
CA LEU A 48 -11.76 -14.70 -2.31
C LEU A 48 -12.33 -15.80 -3.20
N GLU A 49 -12.70 -15.45 -4.44
CA GLU A 49 -13.22 -16.38 -5.43
C GLU A 49 -12.24 -17.53 -5.65
N GLN A 50 -10.96 -17.21 -5.82
CA GLN A 50 -9.91 -18.21 -6.01
C GLN A 50 -9.83 -19.19 -4.83
N THR A 51 -9.87 -18.65 -3.61
CA THR A 51 -9.75 -19.46 -2.39
C THR A 51 -11.01 -20.28 -2.11
N GLN A 52 -12.19 -19.81 -2.53
CA GLN A 52 -13.46 -20.49 -2.33
C GLN A 52 -13.76 -21.57 -3.37
N HIS A 53 -13.31 -21.38 -4.62
CA HIS A 53 -13.67 -22.27 -5.73
C HIS A 53 -12.59 -23.30 -6.09
N TYR A 54 -11.32 -23.05 -5.72
CA TYR A 54 -10.21 -23.93 -6.09
C TYR A 54 -9.51 -24.56 -4.89
N GLY A 55 -8.82 -25.67 -5.15
CA GLY A 55 -8.10 -26.42 -4.13
C GLY A 55 -6.83 -25.69 -3.65
N PHE A 56 -6.25 -26.20 -2.56
CA PHE A 56 -4.97 -25.68 -2.02
C PHE A 56 -3.88 -25.60 -3.11
N TRP A 57 -3.71 -26.66 -3.90
CA TRP A 57 -2.65 -26.70 -4.91
C TRP A 57 -2.88 -25.74 -6.06
N ASP A 58 -4.13 -25.51 -6.47
CA ASP A 58 -4.47 -24.53 -7.50
C ASP A 58 -4.14 -23.12 -7.04
N ASN A 59 -4.48 -22.80 -5.77
CA ASN A 59 -4.16 -21.50 -5.20
C ASN A 59 -2.65 -21.27 -5.06
N ILE A 60 -1.91 -22.26 -4.54
CA ILE A 60 -0.45 -22.19 -4.41
C ILE A 60 0.22 -22.05 -5.79
N ASN A 61 -0.19 -22.85 -6.77
CA ASN A 61 0.38 -22.82 -8.12
C ASN A 61 -0.14 -21.65 -8.96
N ARG A 62 -1.13 -20.91 -8.45
CA ARG A 62 -1.75 -19.75 -9.09
C ARG A 62 -2.30 -20.06 -10.48
N THR A 63 -2.91 -21.22 -10.67
CA THR A 63 -3.35 -21.74 -11.98
C THR A 63 -4.40 -20.85 -12.67
N HIS A 64 -5.19 -20.09 -11.89
CA HIS A 64 -6.27 -19.25 -12.40
C HIS A 64 -6.06 -17.75 -12.15
N TYR A 65 -4.86 -17.32 -11.75
CA TYR A 65 -4.55 -15.89 -11.62
C TYR A 65 -4.10 -15.31 -12.97
N HIS A 66 -4.67 -14.19 -13.38
CA HIS A 66 -4.25 -13.47 -14.58
C HIS A 66 -2.84 -12.85 -14.45
N GLY A 67 -2.45 -12.50 -13.22
CA GLY A 67 -1.15 -11.86 -12.93
C GLY A 67 0.01 -12.84 -12.83
N HIS A 68 1.01 -12.70 -13.72
CA HIS A 68 2.26 -13.46 -13.67
C HIS A 68 3.14 -13.02 -12.49
N SER A 69 3.22 -13.87 -11.45
CA SER A 69 4.01 -13.62 -10.25
C SER A 69 4.35 -14.93 -9.54
N LEU A 70 5.56 -15.03 -8.98
CA LEU A 70 5.96 -16.15 -8.12
C LEU A 70 5.60 -15.85 -6.65
N TYR A 71 4.31 -15.78 -6.36
CA TYR A 71 3.76 -15.40 -5.04
C TYR A 71 3.37 -16.60 -4.17
N GLN A 72 4.00 -17.76 -4.35
CA GLN A 72 3.62 -19.01 -3.69
C GLN A 72 3.57 -18.88 -2.16
N PHE A 73 4.52 -18.16 -1.54
CA PHE A 73 4.50 -17.99 -0.09
C PHE A 73 3.41 -17.02 0.36
N THR A 74 3.12 -15.96 -0.40
CA THR A 74 1.95 -15.12 -0.14
C THR A 74 0.67 -15.95 -0.24
N GLN A 75 0.50 -16.76 -1.28
CA GLN A 75 -0.69 -17.60 -1.47
C GLN A 75 -0.86 -18.67 -0.39
N PHE A 76 0.25 -19.23 0.08
CA PHE A 76 0.23 -20.13 1.22
C PHE A 76 -0.31 -19.44 2.47
N ASN A 77 0.22 -18.25 2.80
CA ASN A 77 -0.22 -17.52 3.98
C ASN A 77 -1.68 -17.08 3.86
N THR A 78 -2.09 -16.52 2.72
CA THR A 78 -3.47 -16.07 2.51
C THR A 78 -4.43 -17.25 2.59
N TRP A 79 -4.15 -18.38 1.93
CA TRP A 79 -5.02 -19.56 2.01
C TRP A 79 -5.18 -20.04 3.45
N VAL A 80 -4.09 -20.17 4.21
CA VAL A 80 -4.14 -20.59 5.62
C VAL A 80 -4.96 -19.61 6.45
N LEU A 81 -4.74 -18.30 6.29
CA LEU A 81 -5.48 -17.27 7.00
C LEU A 81 -6.97 -17.31 6.66
N PHE A 82 -7.33 -17.55 5.40
CA PHE A 82 -8.72 -17.74 4.98
C PHE A 82 -9.36 -18.96 5.61
N GLN A 83 -8.65 -20.09 5.73
CA GLN A 83 -9.20 -21.28 6.39
C GLN A 83 -9.55 -21.00 7.86
N PHE A 84 -8.77 -20.15 8.54
CA PHE A 84 -9.01 -19.80 9.94
C PHE A 84 -10.01 -18.65 10.12
N PHE A 85 -9.96 -17.62 9.28
CA PHE A 85 -10.69 -16.37 9.49
C PHE A 85 -11.94 -16.27 8.63
N GLY A 86 -12.00 -17.01 7.52
CA GLY A 86 -12.96 -16.76 6.45
C GLY A 86 -12.94 -15.30 6.02
N THR A 87 -14.13 -14.73 5.90
CA THR A 87 -14.36 -13.31 5.59
C THR A 87 -14.67 -12.49 6.87
N ASN A 88 -14.18 -12.91 8.04
CA ASN A 88 -14.38 -12.15 9.28
C ASN A 88 -13.48 -10.92 9.33
N ALA A 89 -14.05 -9.74 9.06
CA ALA A 89 -13.29 -8.49 8.98
C ALA A 89 -12.52 -8.14 10.25
N MET A 90 -13.04 -8.47 11.44
CA MET A 90 -12.35 -8.17 12.71
C MET A 90 -11.06 -8.99 12.88
N LEU A 91 -11.05 -10.25 12.47
CA LEU A 91 -9.85 -11.09 12.55
C LEU A 91 -8.76 -10.61 11.58
N TRP A 92 -9.14 -10.26 10.35
CA TRP A 92 -8.24 -9.64 9.37
C TRP A 92 -7.69 -8.30 9.87
N HIS A 93 -8.55 -7.43 10.43
CA HIS A 93 -8.13 -6.17 11.02
C HIS A 93 -7.12 -6.37 12.16
N LEU A 94 -7.38 -7.31 13.09
CA LEU A 94 -6.46 -7.63 14.18
C LEU A 94 -5.13 -8.15 13.66
N LEU A 95 -5.12 -8.98 12.60
CA LEU A 95 -3.91 -9.43 11.93
C LEU A 95 -3.13 -8.24 11.36
N SER A 96 -3.78 -7.39 10.57
CA SER A 96 -3.14 -6.27 9.87
C SER A 96 -2.54 -5.26 10.85
N VAL A 97 -3.29 -4.88 11.88
CA VAL A 97 -2.81 -4.02 12.99
C VAL A 97 -1.64 -4.66 13.72
N THR A 98 -1.72 -5.96 14.01
CA THR A 98 -0.64 -6.68 14.71
C THR A 98 0.63 -6.71 13.87
N LEU A 99 0.54 -7.04 12.59
CA LEU A 99 1.70 -7.07 11.69
C LEU A 99 2.30 -5.67 11.50
N HIS A 100 1.48 -4.63 11.42
CA HIS A 100 1.97 -3.25 11.35
C HIS A 100 2.73 -2.85 12.62
N ALA A 101 2.19 -3.20 13.81
CA ALA A 101 2.86 -2.96 15.09
C ALA A 101 4.16 -3.78 15.25
N VAL A 102 4.19 -5.04 14.78
CA VAL A 102 5.41 -5.86 14.74
C VAL A 102 6.46 -5.22 13.82
N ASN A 103 6.07 -4.73 12.64
CA ASN A 103 6.96 -4.01 11.74
C ASN A 103 7.54 -2.76 12.40
N ALA A 104 6.70 -1.95 13.07
CA ALA A 104 7.15 -0.78 13.81
C ALA A 104 8.12 -1.14 14.97
N LEU A 105 7.90 -2.27 15.65
CA LEU A 105 8.79 -2.80 16.70
C LEU A 105 10.13 -3.27 16.13
N LEU A 106 10.13 -3.99 15.02
CA LEU A 106 11.36 -4.45 14.36
C LEU A 106 12.17 -3.28 13.82
N LEU A 107 11.49 -2.25 13.29
CA LEU A 107 12.08 -0.99 12.88
C LEU A 107 12.67 -0.24 14.08
N TYR A 108 11.95 -0.20 15.21
CA TYR A 108 12.44 0.40 16.46
C TYR A 108 13.71 -0.30 16.93
N ASN A 109 13.69 -1.63 16.94
CA ASN A 109 14.81 -2.44 17.40
C ASN A 109 16.04 -2.27 16.51
N LEU A 110 15.87 -2.31 15.18
CA LEU A 110 16.93 -2.05 14.21
C LEU A 110 17.48 -0.62 14.36
N GLY A 111 16.58 0.38 14.36
CA GLY A 111 16.94 1.79 14.52
C GLY A 111 17.66 2.07 15.83
N PHE A 112 17.18 1.56 16.95
CA PHE A 112 17.80 1.72 18.27
C PHE A 112 19.23 1.17 18.27
N ARG A 113 19.43 -0.04 17.73
CA ARG A 113 20.75 -0.68 17.64
C ARG A 113 21.73 0.15 16.79
N LEU A 114 21.29 0.60 15.62
CA LEU A 114 22.08 1.45 14.73
C LEU A 114 22.45 2.78 15.38
N LEU A 115 21.47 3.45 15.99
CA LEU A 115 21.65 4.74 16.66
C LEU A 115 22.55 4.65 17.89
N HIS A 116 22.38 3.58 18.69
CA HIS A 116 23.19 3.32 19.87
C HIS A 116 24.64 3.05 19.49
N ASN A 117 24.89 2.17 18.51
CA ASN A 117 26.23 1.88 17.99
C ASN A 117 26.88 3.10 17.32
N SER A 118 26.08 4.08 16.91
CA SER A 118 26.54 5.36 16.37
C SER A 118 26.77 6.45 17.43
N ASN A 119 26.73 6.10 18.72
CA ASN A 119 26.85 7.02 19.85
C ASN A 119 25.86 8.20 19.79
N THR A 120 24.65 7.98 19.25
CA THR A 120 23.64 9.03 19.17
C THR A 120 23.00 9.26 20.53
N SER A 121 23.12 10.49 21.07
CA SER A 121 22.45 10.89 22.31
C SER A 121 20.94 10.69 22.20
N GLY A 122 20.34 9.95 23.13
CA GLY A 122 18.90 9.67 23.08
C GLY A 122 18.50 8.69 21.97
N ALA A 123 19.36 7.73 21.61
CA ALA A 123 19.09 6.69 20.61
C ALA A 123 17.72 6.02 20.77
N ARG A 124 17.30 5.71 22.02
CA ARG A 124 15.97 5.12 22.30
C ARG A 124 14.83 6.03 21.86
N PHE A 125 14.85 7.29 22.30
CA PHE A 125 13.82 8.27 21.94
C PHE A 125 13.78 8.51 20.43
N THR A 126 14.95 8.59 19.80
CA THR A 126 15.09 8.80 18.35
C THR A 126 14.51 7.63 17.55
N ALA A 127 14.85 6.39 17.93
CA ALA A 127 14.29 5.19 17.31
C ALA A 127 12.78 5.11 17.53
N LEU A 128 12.30 5.41 18.74
CA LEU A 128 10.88 5.39 19.06
C LEU A 128 10.12 6.46 18.25
N ALA A 129 10.66 7.67 18.12
CA ALA A 129 10.05 8.73 17.31
C ALA A 129 9.92 8.33 15.84
N GLY A 130 10.96 7.74 15.23
CA GLY A 130 10.89 7.26 13.85
C GLY A 130 9.89 6.11 13.67
N SER A 131 9.85 5.15 14.60
CA SER A 131 8.86 4.07 14.57
C SER A 131 7.43 4.55 14.84
N LEU A 132 7.24 5.55 15.71
CA LEU A 132 5.93 6.16 15.93
C LEU A 132 5.45 6.90 14.69
N LEU A 133 6.31 7.69 14.04
CA LEU A 133 5.97 8.34 12.76
C LEU A 133 5.56 7.34 11.68
N PHE A 134 6.29 6.22 11.57
CA PHE A 134 5.90 5.13 10.69
C PHE A 134 4.52 4.55 11.05
N CYS A 135 4.27 4.33 12.34
CA CYS A 135 3.04 3.77 12.87
C CYS A 135 1.80 4.66 12.64
N VAL A 136 1.97 5.98 12.76
CA VAL A 136 0.88 6.95 12.61
C VAL A 136 0.86 7.65 11.25
N SER A 137 1.63 7.14 10.28
CA SER A 137 1.69 7.70 8.93
C SER A 137 0.35 7.52 8.22
N PRO A 138 -0.28 8.58 7.67
CA PRO A 138 -1.52 8.43 6.91
C PRO A 138 -1.35 7.53 5.68
N HIS A 139 -0.15 7.53 5.08
CA HIS A 139 0.20 6.71 3.92
C HIS A 139 0.28 5.21 4.22
N ALA A 140 0.22 4.81 5.49
CA ALA A 140 0.12 3.39 5.86
C ALA A 140 -1.32 2.87 5.82
N SER A 141 -2.33 3.74 5.72
CA SER A 141 -3.72 3.35 5.88
C SER A 141 -4.20 2.36 4.82
N GLU A 142 -3.81 2.55 3.56
CA GLU A 142 -4.12 1.59 2.50
C GLU A 142 -3.59 0.18 2.84
N VAL A 143 -2.37 0.07 3.37
CA VAL A 143 -1.75 -1.22 3.70
C VAL A 143 -2.35 -1.88 4.93
N VAL A 144 -2.76 -1.09 5.93
CA VAL A 144 -3.26 -1.60 7.21
C VAL A 144 -4.75 -1.95 7.14
N VAL A 145 -5.52 -1.26 6.29
CA VAL A 145 -6.97 -1.46 6.19
C VAL A 145 -7.35 -2.40 5.04
N TRP A 146 -6.69 -2.33 3.89
CA TRP A 146 -7.10 -3.11 2.72
C TRP A 146 -6.55 -4.53 2.78
N GLU A 147 -7.42 -5.53 2.80
CA GLU A 147 -6.96 -6.91 3.05
C GLU A 147 -6.16 -7.50 1.88
N SER A 148 -6.43 -7.08 0.64
CA SER A 148 -5.58 -7.43 -0.50
C SER A 148 -4.16 -6.88 -0.36
N SER A 149 -3.93 -5.84 0.45
CA SER A 149 -2.60 -5.29 0.73
C SER A 149 -1.82 -6.03 1.83
N TYR A 150 -2.36 -7.13 2.38
CA TYR A 150 -1.69 -7.98 3.38
C TYR A 150 -0.23 -8.30 3.04
N HIS A 151 0.06 -8.58 1.77
CA HIS A 151 1.39 -8.95 1.32
C HIS A 151 2.43 -7.83 1.46
N PHE A 152 2.03 -6.56 1.57
CA PHE A 152 2.93 -5.44 1.92
C PHE A 152 3.36 -5.50 3.39
N LEU A 153 2.45 -5.86 4.31
CA LEU A 153 2.75 -6.06 5.73
C LEU A 153 3.73 -7.23 5.91
N GLN A 154 3.46 -8.34 5.23
CA GLN A 154 4.34 -9.51 5.20
C GLN A 154 5.70 -9.17 4.57
N GLY A 155 5.72 -8.47 3.44
CA GLY A 155 6.95 -8.11 2.75
C GLY A 155 7.88 -7.27 3.63
N LEU A 156 7.34 -6.27 4.34
CA LEU A 156 8.15 -5.44 5.23
C LEU A 156 8.61 -6.24 6.46
N LEU A 157 7.77 -7.15 6.97
CA LEU A 157 8.14 -8.05 8.07
C LEU A 157 9.35 -8.89 7.71
N LEU A 158 9.31 -9.59 6.57
CA LEU A 158 10.39 -10.45 6.12
C LEU A 158 11.67 -9.63 5.89
N LEU A 159 11.56 -8.46 5.25
CA LEU A 159 12.68 -7.56 5.03
C LEU A 159 13.33 -7.09 6.35
N LEU A 160 12.54 -6.62 7.31
CA LEU A 160 13.04 -6.17 8.61
C LEU A 160 13.62 -7.32 9.44
N VAL A 161 13.07 -8.52 9.35
CA VAL A 161 13.63 -9.73 9.98
C VAL A 161 15.01 -10.04 9.38
N VAL A 162 15.15 -10.04 8.06
CA VAL A 162 16.45 -10.24 7.38
C VAL A 162 17.47 -9.20 7.82
N LEU A 163 17.11 -7.92 7.89
CA LEU A 163 18.01 -6.85 8.34
C LEU A 163 18.40 -7.01 9.82
N ASN A 164 17.46 -7.39 10.69
CA ASN A 164 17.73 -7.62 12.11
C ASN A 164 18.64 -8.84 12.33
N LEU A 165 18.43 -9.94 11.59
CA LEU A 165 19.28 -11.14 11.64
C LEU A 165 20.67 -10.88 11.06
N SER A 166 20.76 -10.14 9.96
CA SER A 166 22.03 -9.73 9.36
C SER A 166 22.83 -8.85 10.31
N TRP A 167 22.17 -7.92 11.00
CA TRP A 167 22.78 -7.16 12.07
C TRP A 167 23.28 -8.07 13.21
N GLN A 168 22.48 -9.04 13.67
CA GLN A 168 22.89 -9.96 14.74
C GLN A 168 24.10 -10.80 14.34
N TYR A 169 24.15 -11.24 13.08
CA TYR A 169 25.31 -11.93 12.53
C TYR A 169 26.55 -11.04 12.54
N LEU A 170 26.45 -9.78 12.12
CA LEU A 170 27.57 -8.82 12.15
C LEU A 170 28.11 -8.57 13.57
N GLN A 171 27.30 -8.73 14.61
CA GLN A 171 27.74 -8.57 16.01
C GLN A 171 28.28 -9.86 16.63
N THR A 172 27.76 -11.02 16.26
CA THR A 172 28.00 -12.29 16.96
C THR A 172 28.79 -13.31 16.15
N HIS A 173 28.91 -13.10 14.83
CA HIS A 173 29.44 -14.04 13.85
C HIS A 173 28.83 -15.45 13.91
N THR A 174 27.65 -15.59 14.53
CA THR A 174 27.01 -16.89 14.72
C THR A 174 26.26 -17.30 13.47
N ALA A 175 26.67 -18.40 12.84
CA ALA A 175 26.11 -18.91 11.58
C ALA A 175 24.59 -19.10 11.60
N ARG A 176 23.97 -19.39 12.76
CA ARG A 176 22.51 -19.51 12.90
C ARG A 176 21.77 -18.26 12.43
N HIS A 177 22.28 -17.07 12.70
CA HIS A 177 21.66 -15.82 12.26
C HIS A 177 21.76 -15.64 10.73
N ALA A 178 22.89 -16.02 10.13
CA ALA A 178 23.06 -15.99 8.69
C ALA A 178 22.11 -16.97 7.99
N VAL A 179 22.08 -18.23 8.44
CA VAL A 179 21.18 -19.26 7.90
C VAL A 179 19.72 -18.84 8.02
N ALA A 180 19.31 -18.30 9.17
CA ALA A 180 17.96 -17.78 9.35
C ALA A 180 17.66 -16.59 8.41
N ALA A 181 18.60 -15.66 8.22
CA ALA A 181 18.41 -14.54 7.29
C ALA A 181 18.24 -15.04 5.84
N VAL A 182 19.07 -15.99 5.41
CA VAL A 182 18.98 -16.60 4.06
C VAL A 182 17.66 -17.32 3.88
N PHE A 183 17.22 -18.09 4.87
CA PHE A 183 15.93 -18.79 4.84
C PHE A 183 14.74 -17.82 4.76
N VAL A 184 14.71 -16.78 5.59
CA VAL A 184 13.65 -15.77 5.56
C VAL A 184 13.64 -15.02 4.22
N TYR A 185 14.82 -14.72 3.66
CA TYR A 185 14.92 -14.11 2.34
C TYR A 185 14.41 -15.04 1.22
N PHE A 186 14.68 -16.34 1.30
CA PHE A 186 14.11 -17.32 0.38
C PHE A 186 12.57 -17.24 0.38
N LEU A 187 11.94 -17.23 1.55
CA LEU A 187 10.49 -17.05 1.67
C LEU A 187 10.03 -15.69 1.12
N SER A 188 10.79 -14.61 1.39
CA SER A 188 10.52 -13.27 0.86
C SER A 188 10.54 -13.23 -0.67
N SER A 189 11.41 -14.02 -1.30
CA SER A 189 11.48 -14.09 -2.76
C SER A 189 10.20 -14.63 -3.39
N PHE A 190 9.41 -15.41 -2.66
CA PHE A 190 8.11 -15.92 -3.10
C PHE A 190 6.91 -15.15 -2.53
N SER A 191 7.13 -13.91 -2.07
CA SER A 191 6.09 -13.09 -1.42
C SER A 191 5.66 -11.87 -2.24
N LEU A 192 6.59 -10.94 -2.44
CA LEU A 192 6.37 -9.61 -3.01
C LEU A 192 7.71 -9.06 -3.54
N GLU A 193 7.70 -8.34 -4.66
CA GLU A 193 8.88 -7.83 -5.40
C GLU A 193 9.84 -6.98 -4.58
N ILE A 194 9.46 -6.53 -3.37
CA ILE A 194 10.37 -5.85 -2.45
C ILE A 194 11.64 -6.66 -2.14
N PHE A 195 11.61 -7.99 -2.30
CA PHE A 195 12.80 -8.81 -2.13
C PHE A 195 13.95 -8.40 -3.06
N TYR A 196 13.67 -7.79 -4.22
CA TYR A 196 14.70 -7.32 -5.16
C TYR A 196 15.72 -6.37 -4.52
N ILE A 197 15.31 -5.61 -3.50
CA ILE A 197 16.17 -4.63 -2.85
C ILE A 197 16.89 -5.14 -1.60
N THR A 198 16.41 -6.22 -0.98
CA THR A 198 16.92 -6.71 0.31
C THR A 198 18.43 -7.02 0.31
N PRO A 199 19.02 -7.68 -0.71
CA PRO A 199 20.46 -7.91 -0.74
C PRO A 199 21.27 -6.61 -0.64
N TRP A 200 20.83 -5.54 -1.32
CA TRP A 200 21.52 -4.25 -1.33
C TRP A 200 21.41 -3.53 0.02
N LEU A 201 20.28 -3.67 0.72
CA LEU A 201 20.13 -3.16 2.08
C LEU A 201 21.06 -3.90 3.06
N VAL A 202 21.23 -5.22 2.90
CA VAL A 202 22.18 -6.03 3.69
C VAL A 202 23.63 -5.64 3.39
N LEU A 203 23.98 -5.43 2.12
CA LEU A 203 25.32 -5.00 1.73
C LEU A 203 25.68 -3.64 2.35
N THR A 204 24.80 -2.66 2.21
CA THR A 204 25.01 -1.32 2.76
C THR A 204 25.06 -1.32 4.30
N LEU A 205 24.32 -2.22 4.96
CA LEU A 205 24.46 -2.47 6.40
C LEU A 205 25.85 -3.01 6.77
N ALA A 206 26.35 -4.01 6.06
CA ALA A 206 27.66 -4.59 6.29
C ALA A 206 28.79 -3.56 6.05
N LEU A 207 28.66 -2.77 4.99
CA LEU A 207 29.55 -1.67 4.65
C LEU A 207 29.56 -0.57 5.73
N PHE A 208 28.39 -0.20 6.26
CA PHE A 208 28.30 0.73 7.38
C PHE A 208 29.11 0.25 8.59
N TYR A 209 28.98 -1.00 8.99
CA TYR A 209 29.74 -1.55 10.12
C TYR A 209 31.23 -1.68 9.84
N HIS A 210 31.61 -2.02 8.60
CA HIS A 210 33.01 -2.10 8.18
C HIS A 210 33.72 -0.75 8.37
N TRP A 211 33.08 0.35 8.00
CA TRP A 211 33.68 1.69 8.04
C TRP A 211 33.39 2.50 9.33
N SER A 212 32.53 1.99 10.20
CA SER A 212 32.16 2.66 11.46
C SER A 212 32.87 2.09 12.69
N SER A 213 33.31 0.84 12.62
CA SER A 213 33.83 0.10 13.79
C SER A 213 35.36 0.16 13.88
N GLY A 214 35.97 1.33 14.03
CA GLY A 214 37.43 1.44 14.29
C GLY A 214 38.31 0.69 13.26
N PRO A 215 39.37 -0.04 13.68
CA PRO A 215 40.15 -0.91 12.79
C PRO A 215 39.23 -1.85 11.99
N PRO A 216 39.54 -2.16 10.72
CA PRO A 216 38.63 -2.88 9.83
C PRO A 216 38.06 -4.11 10.52
N SER A 217 36.76 -4.06 10.80
CA SER A 217 36.09 -5.15 11.52
C SER A 217 36.16 -6.40 10.64
N THR A 218 36.58 -7.51 11.25
CA THR A 218 36.70 -8.83 10.60
C THR A 218 35.36 -9.37 10.10
N GLY A 219 34.24 -8.67 10.32
CA GLY A 219 32.89 -9.10 9.99
C GLY A 219 32.39 -8.77 8.59
N PHE A 220 33.04 -7.89 7.83
CA PHE A 220 32.56 -7.55 6.48
C PHE A 220 32.63 -8.74 5.52
N LEU A 221 33.80 -9.36 5.37
CA LEU A 221 33.99 -10.49 4.47
C LEU A 221 33.10 -11.69 4.85
N PRO A 222 32.98 -12.08 6.13
CA PRO A 222 32.00 -13.09 6.54
C PRO A 222 30.56 -12.73 6.18
N ALA A 223 30.12 -11.47 6.36
CA ALA A 223 28.76 -11.07 5.99
C ALA A 223 28.54 -11.11 4.47
N LEU A 224 29.57 -10.78 3.69
CA LEU A 224 29.54 -10.88 2.23
C LEU A 224 29.35 -12.35 1.79
N VAL A 225 30.14 -13.25 2.36
CA VAL A 225 30.16 -14.68 1.98
C VAL A 225 28.96 -15.43 2.52
N HIS A 226 28.57 -15.22 3.77
CA HIS A 226 27.56 -16.03 4.45
C HIS A 226 26.14 -15.46 4.37
N ILE A 227 25.97 -14.21 3.95
CA ILE A 227 24.63 -13.61 3.80
C ILE A 227 24.46 -13.05 2.39
N PHE A 228 25.21 -12.00 2.03
CA PHE A 228 24.95 -11.27 0.78
C PHE A 228 25.02 -12.16 -0.46
N LEU A 229 26.10 -12.94 -0.62
CA LEU A 229 26.27 -13.83 -1.77
C LEU A 229 25.15 -14.88 -1.86
N PRO A 230 24.78 -15.60 -0.79
CA PRO A 230 23.58 -16.45 -0.79
C PRO A 230 22.29 -15.72 -1.19
N LEU A 231 22.08 -14.47 -0.74
CA LEU A 231 20.88 -13.71 -1.12
C LEU A 231 20.90 -13.38 -2.62
N ILE A 232 22.07 -13.03 -3.18
CA ILE A 232 22.25 -12.80 -4.61
C ILE A 232 22.01 -14.10 -5.42
N VAL A 233 22.48 -15.24 -4.94
CA VAL A 233 22.21 -16.54 -5.59
C VAL A 233 20.71 -16.83 -5.63
N ILE A 234 19.99 -16.65 -4.52
CA ILE A 234 18.53 -16.82 -4.47
C ILE A 234 17.83 -15.81 -5.40
N PHE A 235 18.28 -14.55 -5.41
CA PHE A 235 17.75 -13.53 -6.32
C PHE A 235 17.91 -13.95 -7.79
N ILE A 236 19.11 -14.34 -8.21
CA ILE A 236 19.39 -14.79 -9.58
C ILE A 236 18.54 -16.03 -9.91
N PHE A 237 18.48 -17.00 -9.00
CA PHE A 237 17.65 -18.19 -9.18
C PHE A 237 16.18 -17.85 -9.37
N HIS A 238 15.63 -16.94 -8.57
CA HIS A 238 14.24 -16.49 -8.72
C HIS A 238 14.00 -15.85 -10.09
N ILE A 239 14.89 -14.97 -10.54
CA ILE A 239 14.76 -14.27 -11.83
C ILE A 239 14.84 -15.28 -13.00
N ILE A 240 15.73 -16.27 -12.92
CA ILE A 240 15.80 -17.37 -13.89
C ILE A 240 14.50 -18.20 -13.86
N LEU A 241 14.02 -18.57 -12.67
CA LEU A 241 12.79 -19.32 -12.50
C LEU A 241 11.59 -18.58 -13.11
N PHE A 242 11.49 -17.27 -12.86
CA PHE A 242 10.45 -16.43 -13.44
C PHE A 242 10.50 -16.42 -14.97
N ARG A 243 11.71 -16.35 -15.55
CA ARG A 243 11.93 -16.44 -17.00
C ARG A 243 11.57 -17.79 -17.59
N VAL A 244 11.87 -18.87 -16.88
CA VAL A 244 11.52 -20.23 -17.32
C VAL A 244 10.01 -20.45 -17.29
N VAL A 245 9.32 -19.97 -16.24
CA VAL A 245 7.88 -20.21 -16.04
C VAL A 245 7.01 -19.28 -16.90
N TYR A 246 7.33 -17.99 -16.95
CA TYR A 246 6.45 -16.98 -17.55
C TYR A 246 7.03 -16.30 -18.79
N GLY A 247 8.28 -16.60 -19.16
CA GLY A 247 8.96 -15.93 -20.28
C GLY A 247 9.34 -14.47 -20.00
N GLY A 248 9.04 -13.89 -18.83
CA GLY A 248 9.44 -12.54 -18.43
C GLY A 248 10.69 -12.52 -17.54
N TRP A 249 11.24 -11.35 -17.22
CA TRP A 249 12.33 -11.23 -16.25
C TRP A 249 11.89 -10.68 -14.89
N VAL A 250 10.75 -9.99 -14.86
CA VAL A 250 10.23 -9.29 -13.67
C VAL A 250 8.72 -9.47 -13.63
N ALA A 251 8.19 -9.78 -12.44
CA ALA A 251 6.75 -9.91 -12.20
C ALA A 251 6.07 -8.53 -12.24
N HIS A 252 4.85 -8.46 -12.80
CA HIS A 252 3.91 -7.32 -12.82
C HIS A 252 4.38 -5.96 -13.36
N ILE A 253 5.68 -5.70 -13.39
CA ILE A 253 6.32 -4.43 -13.73
C ILE A 253 6.93 -4.51 -15.15
N GLY A 254 6.85 -5.67 -15.83
CA GLY A 254 7.74 -6.00 -16.95
C GLY A 254 7.16 -6.07 -18.36
N SER A 255 5.86 -6.33 -18.57
CA SER A 255 5.34 -6.53 -19.94
C SER A 255 5.28 -5.23 -20.74
N ASP A 256 4.92 -4.12 -20.10
CA ASP A 256 4.66 -2.84 -20.78
C ASP A 256 5.53 -1.68 -20.29
N VAL A 257 6.24 -1.82 -19.15
CA VAL A 257 6.97 -0.71 -18.51
C VAL A 257 8.44 -0.63 -18.95
N GLY A 258 9.04 -1.74 -19.38
CA GLY A 258 10.45 -1.82 -19.78
C GLY A 258 10.87 -0.78 -20.85
N PRO A 259 10.08 -0.56 -21.92
CA PRO A 259 10.38 0.45 -22.93
C PRO A 259 10.04 1.89 -22.52
N ALA A 260 9.15 2.10 -21.55
CA ALA A 260 8.59 3.42 -21.20
C ALA A 260 9.26 4.12 -19.98
N MET A 261 10.09 3.39 -19.22
CA MET A 261 10.74 3.90 -18.00
C MET A 261 11.59 5.19 -18.15
N PRO A 262 12.36 5.41 -19.24
CA PRO A 262 13.23 6.57 -19.31
C PRO A 262 12.52 7.93 -19.43
N ALA A 263 11.26 7.97 -19.91
CA ALA A 263 10.56 9.24 -20.16
C ALA A 263 9.63 9.69 -19.02
N LEU A 264 9.05 8.76 -18.25
CA LEU A 264 7.93 9.06 -17.33
C LEU A 264 8.21 8.77 -15.84
N GLY A 265 9.39 8.24 -15.49
CA GLY A 265 9.69 7.81 -14.11
C GLY A 265 10.48 8.80 -13.23
N TRP A 266 11.22 9.73 -13.83
CA TRP A 266 12.23 10.54 -13.12
C TRP A 266 11.64 11.61 -12.19
N ASN A 267 10.44 12.09 -12.46
CA ASN A 267 9.71 13.02 -11.60
C ASN A 267 9.17 12.37 -10.31
N LYS A 268 8.87 11.06 -10.33
CA LYS A 268 8.13 10.38 -9.25
C LYS A 268 8.85 10.38 -7.91
N PRO A 269 10.17 10.10 -7.78
CA PRO A 269 10.85 10.09 -6.49
C PRO A 269 10.69 11.42 -5.72
N ALA A 270 10.77 12.55 -6.42
CA ALA A 270 10.61 13.86 -5.80
C ALA A 270 9.16 14.07 -5.30
N LYS A 271 8.16 13.67 -6.08
CA LYS A 271 6.74 13.75 -5.69
C LYS A 271 6.42 12.84 -4.50
N LEU A 272 6.96 11.63 -4.49
CA LEU A 272 6.81 10.68 -3.38
C LEU A 272 7.47 11.20 -2.09
N LEU A 273 8.64 11.83 -2.19
CA LEU A 273 9.26 12.52 -1.05
C LEU A 273 8.41 13.70 -0.57
N PHE A 274 7.81 14.46 -1.48
CA PHE A 274 6.87 15.52 -1.13
C PHE A 274 5.66 14.97 -0.34
N HIS A 275 5.11 13.82 -0.75
CA HIS A 275 4.03 13.15 -0.02
C HIS A 275 4.43 12.71 1.37
N ILE A 276 5.56 12.02 1.51
CA ILE A 276 5.93 11.43 2.80
C ILE A 276 6.46 12.48 3.78
N LEU A 277 7.27 13.44 3.32
CA LEU A 277 7.91 14.43 4.20
C LEU A 277 7.04 15.65 4.49
N PHE A 278 6.20 16.05 3.54
CA PHE A 278 5.41 17.27 3.67
C PHE A 278 3.92 16.99 3.75
N LEU A 279 3.48 15.72 3.64
CA LEU A 279 2.05 15.37 3.59
C LEU A 279 1.38 15.99 2.35
N GLY A 280 2.11 16.01 1.23
CA GLY A 280 1.72 16.69 0.00
C GLY A 280 0.33 16.35 -0.55
N ARG A 281 -0.20 15.15 -0.28
CA ARG A 281 -1.56 14.77 -0.69
C ARG A 281 -2.67 15.58 0.01
N PHE A 282 -2.40 16.08 1.22
CA PHE A 282 -3.35 16.82 2.04
C PHE A 282 -3.35 18.32 1.77
N PHE A 283 -2.53 18.79 0.83
CA PHE A 283 -2.61 20.15 0.31
C PHE A 283 -3.81 20.28 -0.63
N SER A 284 -4.32 21.51 -0.76
CA SER A 284 -5.30 21.83 -1.81
C SER A 284 -4.75 21.48 -3.19
N ASP A 285 -5.62 21.06 -4.10
CA ASP A 285 -5.24 20.66 -5.46
C ASP A 285 -4.36 21.72 -6.17
N ALA A 286 -4.70 23.01 -6.07
CA ALA A 286 -3.92 24.08 -6.67
C ALA A 286 -2.43 24.10 -6.22
N VAL A 287 -2.19 23.97 -4.91
CA VAL A 287 -0.82 23.93 -4.36
C VAL A 287 -0.12 22.63 -4.76
N ARG A 288 -0.84 21.50 -4.71
CA ARG A 288 -0.29 20.19 -5.07
C ARG A 288 0.15 20.15 -6.54
N HIS A 289 -0.69 20.63 -7.45
CA HIS A 289 -0.36 20.71 -8.87
C HIS A 289 0.76 21.72 -9.16
N THR A 290 0.80 22.87 -8.47
CA THR A 290 1.94 23.80 -8.60
C THR A 290 3.28 23.11 -8.26
N VAL A 291 3.32 22.29 -7.21
CA VAL A 291 4.51 21.53 -6.86
C VAL A 291 4.79 20.43 -7.89
N TYR A 292 3.77 19.71 -8.34
CA TYR A 292 3.94 18.66 -9.35
C TYR A 292 4.43 19.19 -10.68
N ASP A 293 3.87 20.29 -11.17
CA ASP A 293 4.26 20.92 -12.43
C ASP A 293 5.73 21.35 -12.38
N PHE A 294 6.17 21.88 -11.23
CA PHE A 294 7.59 22.15 -11.01
C PHE A 294 8.42 20.86 -11.06
N LEU A 295 8.03 19.81 -10.33
CA LEU A 295 8.76 18.54 -10.28
C LEU A 295 8.74 17.74 -11.60
N ASP A 296 7.74 17.99 -12.45
CA ASP A 296 7.60 17.43 -13.80
C ASP A 296 8.40 18.21 -14.84
N SER A 297 8.65 19.50 -14.57
CA SER A 297 9.47 20.32 -15.45
C SER A 297 10.93 19.85 -15.46
N ALA A 298 11.63 20.07 -16.57
CA ALA A 298 13.06 19.84 -16.67
C ALA A 298 13.85 20.57 -15.56
N LYS A 299 13.39 21.77 -15.15
CA LYS A 299 14.01 22.53 -14.06
C LYS A 299 13.90 21.81 -12.72
N GLY A 300 12.73 21.28 -12.38
CA GLY A 300 12.53 20.54 -11.13
C GLY A 300 13.29 19.21 -11.10
N ILE A 301 13.30 18.48 -12.23
CA ILE A 301 14.08 17.25 -12.38
C ILE A 301 15.58 17.56 -12.22
N CYS A 302 16.11 18.57 -12.93
CA CYS A 302 17.52 18.99 -12.79
C CYS A 302 17.85 19.46 -11.38
N ALA A 303 16.95 20.22 -10.73
CA ALA A 303 17.16 20.68 -9.36
C ALA A 303 17.21 19.50 -8.38
N PHE A 304 16.27 18.56 -8.49
CA PHE A 304 16.19 17.38 -7.63
C PHE A 304 17.40 16.46 -7.80
N TYR A 305 17.70 16.03 -9.04
CA TYR A 305 18.82 15.13 -9.29
C TYR A 305 20.18 15.81 -9.16
N GLY A 306 20.26 17.12 -9.41
CA GLY A 306 21.44 17.92 -9.12
C GLY A 306 21.75 17.95 -7.62
N ALA A 307 20.73 18.23 -6.78
CA ALA A 307 20.88 18.16 -5.33
C ALA A 307 21.25 16.75 -4.85
N LEU A 308 20.60 15.71 -5.39
CA LEU A 308 20.92 14.31 -5.09
C LEU A 308 22.37 13.97 -5.45
N ALA A 309 22.83 14.36 -6.64
CA ALA A 309 24.19 14.13 -7.10
C ALA A 309 25.22 14.85 -6.21
N VAL A 310 24.95 16.09 -5.80
CA VAL A 310 25.80 16.84 -4.86
C VAL A 310 25.88 16.13 -3.51
N ILE A 311 24.76 15.65 -2.97
CA ILE A 311 24.73 14.91 -1.70
C ILE A 311 25.54 13.60 -1.83
N ILE A 312 25.30 12.83 -2.89
CA ILE A 312 26.02 11.57 -3.15
C ILE A 312 27.52 11.83 -3.30
N PHE A 313 27.91 12.84 -4.07
CA PHE A 313 29.31 13.22 -4.27
C PHE A 313 29.96 13.65 -2.95
N PHE A 314 29.30 14.52 -2.18
CA PHE A 314 29.78 14.95 -0.86
C PHE A 314 29.98 13.75 0.07
N VAL A 315 28.99 12.86 0.16
CA VAL A 315 29.06 11.65 0.97
C VAL A 315 30.20 10.77 0.49
N ALA A 316 30.34 10.51 -0.80
CA ALA A 316 31.40 9.66 -1.35
C ALA A 316 32.81 10.20 -1.04
N VAL A 317 33.05 11.49 -1.28
CA VAL A 317 34.36 12.13 -1.04
C VAL A 317 34.70 12.21 0.45
N ARG A 318 33.70 12.49 1.30
CA ARG A 318 33.92 12.71 2.74
C ARG A 318 33.62 11.48 3.59
N PHE A 319 33.18 10.36 3.02
CA PHE A 319 32.63 9.23 3.78
C PHE A 319 33.51 8.78 4.93
N ARG A 320 34.82 8.64 4.68
CA ARG A 320 35.79 8.20 5.69
C ARG A 320 35.96 9.20 6.84
N GLN A 321 35.77 10.49 6.56
CA GLN A 321 35.89 11.61 7.52
C GLN A 321 34.57 11.88 8.27
N LEU A 322 33.45 11.34 7.80
CA LEU A 322 32.16 11.50 8.47
C LEU A 322 32.18 10.84 9.86
N SER A 323 31.51 11.48 10.82
CA SER A 323 31.21 10.86 12.11
C SER A 323 30.38 9.59 11.89
N VAL A 324 30.44 8.63 12.82
CA VAL A 324 29.65 7.39 12.73
C VAL A 324 28.16 7.68 12.57
N LYS A 325 27.67 8.69 13.30
CA LYS A 325 26.30 9.22 13.19
C LYS A 325 25.97 9.74 11.78
N ALA A 326 26.88 10.44 11.12
CA ALA A 326 26.70 10.92 9.75
C ALA A 326 26.78 9.78 8.72
N LYS A 327 27.65 8.77 8.95
CA LYS A 327 27.67 7.53 8.15
C LYS A 327 26.35 6.77 8.24
N LEU A 328 25.73 6.72 9.42
CA LEU A 328 24.41 6.13 9.61
C LEU A 328 23.34 6.90 8.81
N ALA A 329 23.36 8.24 8.85
CA ALA A 329 22.44 9.06 8.07
C ALA A 329 22.62 8.80 6.56
N ALA A 330 23.85 8.69 6.08
CA ALA A 330 24.15 8.35 4.69
C ALA A 330 23.63 6.96 4.29
N MET A 331 23.79 5.96 5.16
CA MET A 331 23.24 4.61 4.91
C MET A 331 21.71 4.63 4.82
N LEU A 332 21.03 5.27 5.77
CA LEU A 332 19.57 5.41 5.76
C LEU A 332 19.07 6.19 4.55
N PHE A 333 19.79 7.24 4.14
CA PHE A 333 19.50 7.97 2.90
C PHE A 333 19.66 7.07 1.67
N GLY A 334 20.69 6.22 1.63
CA GLY A 334 20.85 5.19 0.60
C GLY A 334 19.67 4.22 0.56
N TRP A 335 19.17 3.78 1.72
CA TRP A 335 17.98 2.92 1.80
C TRP A 335 16.71 3.60 1.28
N VAL A 336 16.53 4.90 1.57
CA VAL A 336 15.45 5.71 0.98
C VAL A 336 15.58 5.78 -0.54
N CYS A 337 16.78 6.01 -1.07
CA CYS A 337 17.00 6.04 -2.52
C CYS A 337 16.71 4.69 -3.19
N ILE A 338 17.17 3.58 -2.59
CA ILE A 338 16.95 2.22 -3.09
C ILE A 338 15.45 1.88 -3.10
N THR A 339 14.74 2.21 -2.02
CA THR A 339 13.28 1.97 -1.94
C THR A 339 12.50 2.83 -2.92
N LEU A 340 12.88 4.10 -3.12
CA LEU A 340 12.27 4.97 -4.13
C LEU A 340 12.54 4.49 -5.57
N ALA A 341 13.72 3.95 -5.84
CA ALA A 341 14.06 3.42 -7.16
C ALA A 341 13.13 2.28 -7.59
N LEU A 342 12.68 1.45 -6.65
CA LEU A 342 11.69 0.39 -6.89
C LEU A 342 10.32 0.97 -7.31
N LEU A 343 10.01 2.21 -6.95
CA LEU A 343 8.71 2.85 -7.21
C LEU A 343 8.67 3.64 -8.52
N MET A 344 9.83 3.96 -9.11
CA MET A 344 9.91 4.67 -10.40
C MET A 344 9.09 4.04 -11.54
N PRO A 345 9.02 2.71 -11.69
CA PRO A 345 8.23 2.08 -12.74
C PRO A 345 6.72 2.18 -12.47
N LEU A 346 6.30 2.34 -11.22
CA LEU A 346 4.90 2.23 -10.80
C LEU A 346 4.13 3.51 -11.11
N TRP A 347 2.82 3.38 -11.32
CA TRP A 347 1.95 4.54 -11.54
C TRP A 347 1.93 5.46 -10.31
N PHE A 348 1.86 6.77 -10.55
CA PHE A 348 1.75 7.79 -9.50
C PHE A 348 0.38 8.48 -9.62
N PRO A 349 -0.52 8.33 -8.65
CA PRO A 349 -1.82 9.00 -8.67
C PRO A 349 -1.70 10.41 -8.09
N ASP A 350 -2.00 11.40 -8.91
CA ASP A 350 -1.91 12.82 -8.60
C ASP A 350 -3.20 13.40 -7.98
N TYR A 351 -4.36 12.78 -8.21
CA TYR A 351 -5.67 13.26 -7.75
C TYR A 351 -6.21 12.56 -6.50
N SER A 352 -5.96 11.26 -6.33
CA SER A 352 -6.53 10.48 -5.23
C SER A 352 -5.80 10.72 -3.91
N LEU A 353 -6.49 10.62 -2.77
CA LEU A 353 -5.84 10.78 -1.46
C LEU A 353 -5.15 9.50 -0.98
N VAL A 354 -5.72 8.32 -1.25
CA VAL A 354 -5.25 7.05 -0.65
C VAL A 354 -4.67 6.06 -1.67
N VAL A 355 -5.24 6.00 -2.89
CA VAL A 355 -4.82 5.01 -3.91
C VAL A 355 -3.30 5.03 -4.09
N PHE A 356 -2.71 3.83 -4.13
CA PHE A 356 -1.28 3.58 -4.37
C PHE A 356 -0.32 4.10 -3.28
N ASP A 357 -0.81 4.57 -2.13
CA ASP A 357 0.04 4.86 -0.97
C ASP A 357 0.80 3.63 -0.46
N ARG A 358 0.26 2.43 -0.69
CA ARG A 358 0.89 1.14 -0.37
C ARG A 358 2.30 1.00 -0.92
N TYR A 359 2.59 1.63 -2.05
CA TYR A 359 3.94 1.65 -2.63
C TYR A 359 4.95 2.44 -1.78
N THR A 360 4.49 3.47 -1.05
CA THR A 360 5.36 4.27 -0.17
C THR A 360 5.65 3.61 1.18
N TYR A 361 4.97 2.51 1.51
CA TYR A 361 5.02 1.87 2.83
C TYR A 361 6.46 1.48 3.24
N PHE A 362 7.23 0.89 2.33
CA PHE A 362 8.63 0.52 2.56
C PHE A 362 9.54 1.74 2.73
N THR A 363 9.36 2.76 1.87
CA THR A 363 10.16 3.98 1.92
C THR A 363 9.92 4.73 3.23
N SER A 364 8.66 4.78 3.67
CA SER A 364 8.20 5.41 4.91
C SER A 364 8.94 4.88 6.14
N ALA A 365 9.20 3.57 6.21
CA ALA A 365 9.93 2.97 7.33
C ALA A 365 11.33 3.60 7.51
N PHE A 366 12.10 3.74 6.43
CA PHE A 366 13.48 4.23 6.51
C PHE A 366 13.57 5.76 6.57
N ILE A 367 12.68 6.46 5.86
CA ILE A 367 12.69 7.93 5.84
C ILE A 367 12.31 8.53 7.20
N TYR A 368 11.38 7.91 7.96
CA TYR A 368 11.03 8.42 9.29
C TYR A 368 12.14 8.17 10.32
N ILE A 369 12.88 7.07 10.22
CA ILE A 369 14.08 6.84 11.04
C ILE A 369 15.17 7.85 10.66
N LEU A 370 15.39 8.12 9.36
CA LEU A 370 16.31 9.15 8.89
C LEU A 370 15.92 10.53 9.43
N LEU A 371 14.65 10.92 9.32
CA LEU A 371 14.14 12.20 9.82
C LEU A 371 14.36 12.34 11.33
N ALA A 372 14.01 11.31 12.10
CA ALA A 372 14.24 11.30 13.53
C ALA A 372 15.74 11.46 13.88
N LEU A 373 16.62 10.78 13.14
CA LEU A 373 18.07 10.95 13.28
C LEU A 373 18.51 12.37 12.93
N LEU A 374 18.01 12.98 11.85
CA LEU A 374 18.36 14.34 11.44
C LEU A 374 17.95 15.38 12.52
N LEU A 375 16.80 15.19 13.16
CA LEU A 375 16.37 16.03 14.28
C LEU A 375 17.36 16.01 15.45
N THR A 376 18.15 14.95 15.62
CA THR A 376 19.18 14.90 16.68
C THR A 376 20.39 15.80 16.43
N TYR A 377 20.52 16.43 15.25
CA TYR A 377 21.53 17.47 15.01
C TYR A 377 21.12 18.83 15.58
N ILE A 378 19.85 19.01 15.94
CA ILE A 378 19.37 20.20 16.66
C ILE A 378 19.84 20.10 18.12
N ARG A 379 20.70 21.05 18.54
CA ARG A 379 21.32 21.07 19.88
C ARG A 379 20.29 21.26 21.00
N LEU A 380 19.23 22.02 20.74
CA LEU A 380 18.19 22.34 21.72
C LEU A 380 17.21 21.17 21.88
N ARG A 381 17.36 20.40 22.97
CA ARG A 381 16.56 19.18 23.23
C ARG A 381 15.05 19.41 23.21
N TYR A 382 14.59 20.57 23.68
CA TYR A 382 13.17 20.91 23.74
C TYR A 382 12.61 21.25 22.36
N VAL A 383 13.35 22.00 21.54
CA VAL A 383 12.98 22.28 20.14
C VAL A 383 12.89 20.98 19.36
N ARG A 384 13.89 20.09 19.50
CA ARG A 384 13.88 18.76 18.89
C ARG A 384 12.64 17.95 19.29
N ALA A 385 12.33 17.89 20.58
CA ALA A 385 11.17 17.15 21.07
C ALA A 385 9.86 17.76 20.57
N ALA A 386 9.73 19.09 20.59
CA ALA A 386 8.57 19.81 20.11
C ALA A 386 8.32 19.55 18.61
N LEU A 387 9.36 19.61 17.77
CA LEU A 387 9.25 19.31 16.34
C LEU A 387 8.82 17.85 16.09
N ALA A 388 9.41 16.90 16.80
CA ALA A 388 9.04 15.48 16.68
C ALA A 388 7.58 15.25 17.10
N ILE A 389 7.16 15.80 18.24
CA ILE A 389 5.79 15.67 18.75
C ILE A 389 4.80 16.34 17.80
N ALA A 390 5.07 17.56 17.36
CA ALA A 390 4.21 18.27 16.41
C ALA A 390 4.02 17.46 15.13
N TYR A 391 5.10 16.91 14.56
CA TYR A 391 5.01 16.13 13.34
C TYR A 391 4.26 14.80 13.52
N ILE A 392 4.45 14.12 14.66
CA ILE A 392 3.67 12.91 15.03
C ILE A 392 2.18 13.25 15.15
N LEU A 393 1.83 14.36 15.80
CA LEU A 393 0.43 14.77 15.98
C LEU A 393 -0.23 15.14 14.65
N ILE A 394 0.50 15.83 13.75
CA ILE A 394 0.01 16.15 12.41
C ILE A 394 -0.24 14.86 11.61
N ASN A 395 0.71 13.93 11.60
CA ASN A 395 0.53 12.62 10.93
C ASN A 395 -0.67 11.86 11.51
N THR A 396 -0.80 11.82 12.84
CA THR A 396 -1.91 11.15 13.54
C THR A 396 -3.27 11.75 13.14
N ARG A 397 -3.37 13.08 13.07
CA ARG A 397 -4.59 13.77 12.61
C ARG A 397 -5.01 13.31 11.22
N TYR A 398 -4.06 13.28 10.29
CA TYR A 398 -4.36 12.88 8.91
C TYR A 398 -4.63 11.38 8.77
N ALA A 399 -3.93 10.53 9.54
CA ALA A 399 -4.24 9.10 9.58
C ALA A 399 -5.67 8.84 10.10
N LEU A 400 -6.09 9.55 11.15
CA LEU A 400 -7.49 9.52 11.63
C LEU A 400 -8.48 10.00 10.55
N GLN A 401 -8.14 11.04 9.79
CA GLN A 401 -8.97 11.52 8.69
C GLN A 401 -9.15 10.44 7.62
N VAL A 402 -8.05 9.80 7.18
CA VAL A 402 -8.10 8.75 6.16
C VAL A 402 -8.89 7.53 6.66
N ASN A 403 -8.68 7.09 7.90
CA ASN A 403 -9.43 5.96 8.47
C ASN A 403 -10.93 6.25 8.61
N ARG A 404 -11.33 7.52 8.75
CA ARG A 404 -12.75 7.90 8.70
C ARG A 404 -13.33 7.83 7.29
N TYR A 405 -12.53 8.02 6.24
CA TYR A 405 -12.99 7.77 4.86
C TYR A 405 -13.19 6.28 4.62
N TRP A 406 -12.29 5.42 5.10
CA TRP A 406 -12.51 3.96 5.12
C TRP A 406 -13.79 3.55 5.85
N MET A 407 -14.03 4.10 7.04
CA MET A 407 -15.28 3.87 7.78
C MET A 407 -16.54 4.26 7.00
N LYS A 408 -16.52 5.42 6.33
CA LYS A 408 -17.66 5.91 5.54
C LYS A 408 -17.88 5.05 4.30
N SER A 409 -16.79 4.66 3.63
CA SER A 409 -16.79 3.75 2.49
C SER A 409 -17.44 2.41 2.87
N GLU A 410 -17.00 1.77 3.95
CA GLU A 410 -17.56 0.51 4.44
C GLU A 410 -19.06 0.61 4.69
N ARG A 411 -19.50 1.69 5.35
CA ARG A 411 -20.92 1.86 5.68
C ARG A 411 -21.79 1.90 4.43
N ILE A 412 -21.29 2.52 3.36
CA ILE A 412 -21.98 2.58 2.08
C ILE A 412 -21.99 1.20 1.43
N ILE A 413 -20.82 0.57 1.30
CA ILE A 413 -20.67 -0.77 0.69
C ILE A 413 -21.57 -1.77 1.39
N SER A 414 -21.46 -1.91 2.72
CA SER A 414 -22.25 -2.87 3.49
C SER A 414 -23.75 -2.64 3.33
N ASN A 415 -24.21 -1.39 3.34
CA ASN A 415 -25.63 -1.11 3.14
C ASN A 415 -26.09 -1.45 1.72
N LEU A 416 -25.28 -1.13 0.69
CA LEU A 416 -25.60 -1.49 -0.69
C LEU A 416 -25.64 -3.00 -0.90
N LEU A 417 -24.71 -3.75 -0.30
CA LEU A 417 -24.72 -5.21 -0.35
C LEU A 417 -25.94 -5.78 0.38
N LEU A 418 -26.23 -5.33 1.61
CA LEU A 418 -27.32 -5.88 2.43
C LEU A 418 -28.73 -5.52 1.92
N THR A 419 -28.88 -4.40 1.21
CA THR A 419 -30.18 -3.93 0.70
C THR A 419 -30.38 -4.23 -0.78
N PHE A 420 -29.47 -4.97 -1.41
CA PHE A 420 -29.59 -5.34 -2.82
C PHE A 420 -30.84 -6.21 -3.05
N PRO A 421 -31.72 -5.89 -4.02
CA PRO A 421 -32.95 -6.64 -4.26
C PRO A 421 -32.70 -7.92 -5.08
N TYR A 422 -32.02 -8.89 -4.47
CA TYR A 422 -31.56 -10.12 -5.14
C TYR A 422 -32.68 -11.07 -5.60
N LYS A 423 -33.90 -10.96 -5.05
CA LYS A 423 -35.06 -11.78 -5.42
C LYS A 423 -35.80 -11.18 -6.61
N THR A 424 -35.19 -11.24 -7.78
CA THR A 424 -35.81 -10.86 -9.04
C THR A 424 -35.54 -11.93 -10.10
N ASP A 425 -36.40 -12.01 -11.10
CA ASP A 425 -36.24 -12.80 -12.32
C ASP A 425 -35.73 -11.95 -13.51
N ARG A 426 -35.58 -10.63 -13.29
CA ARG A 426 -35.16 -9.66 -14.31
C ARG A 426 -33.65 -9.53 -14.37
N THR A 427 -33.15 -9.07 -15.53
CA THR A 427 -31.76 -8.62 -15.64
C THR A 427 -31.59 -7.31 -14.88
N VAL A 428 -30.65 -7.27 -13.95
CA VAL A 428 -30.36 -6.09 -13.14
C VAL A 428 -29.29 -5.25 -13.84
N VAL A 429 -29.53 -3.95 -13.97
CA VAL A 429 -28.50 -3.00 -14.44
C VAL A 429 -28.29 -1.94 -13.37
N LEU A 430 -27.07 -1.89 -12.83
CA LEU A 430 -26.63 -0.88 -11.87
C LEU A 430 -26.15 0.35 -12.64
N LEU A 431 -26.97 1.39 -12.64
CA LEU A 431 -26.72 2.64 -13.37
C LEU A 431 -25.54 3.43 -12.78
N ASN A 432 -25.32 3.32 -11.48
CA ASN A 432 -24.14 3.86 -10.83
C ASN A 432 -23.77 3.00 -9.62
N VAL A 433 -22.47 2.74 -9.47
CA VAL A 433 -21.87 2.14 -8.28
C VAL A 433 -20.73 3.00 -7.76
N PRO A 434 -20.44 3.01 -6.45
CA PRO A 434 -19.33 3.81 -5.94
C PRO A 434 -17.98 3.15 -6.28
N GLN A 435 -17.09 3.87 -6.96
CA GLN A 435 -15.73 3.44 -7.32
C GLN A 435 -14.74 3.62 -6.17
N ASN A 436 -14.72 4.82 -5.60
CA ASN A 436 -13.85 5.17 -4.48
C ASN A 436 -14.39 6.40 -3.73
N MET A 437 -14.00 6.56 -2.46
CA MET A 437 -14.25 7.78 -1.67
C MET A 437 -12.92 8.46 -1.34
N HIS A 438 -12.62 9.59 -1.96
CA HIS A 438 -11.30 10.24 -1.90
C HIS A 438 -10.14 9.24 -2.18
N GLY A 439 -10.33 8.29 -3.08
CA GLY A 439 -9.34 7.26 -3.38
C GLY A 439 -9.30 6.08 -2.40
N VAL A 440 -10.18 6.00 -1.41
CA VAL A 440 -10.45 4.73 -0.72
C VAL A 440 -11.24 3.83 -1.67
N PRO A 441 -10.73 2.66 -2.10
CA PRO A 441 -11.45 1.77 -3.01
C PRO A 441 -12.80 1.33 -2.45
N MET A 442 -13.78 1.14 -3.34
CA MET A 442 -15.13 0.71 -3.01
C MET A 442 -15.54 -0.51 -3.84
N ILE A 443 -16.71 -0.49 -4.48
CA ILE A 443 -17.22 -1.59 -5.31
C ILE A 443 -16.62 -1.45 -6.71
N GLY A 444 -16.84 -0.31 -7.38
CA GLY A 444 -16.43 -0.13 -8.78
C GLY A 444 -17.27 -0.92 -9.78
N ALA A 445 -17.14 -0.55 -11.05
CA ALA A 445 -17.92 -1.12 -12.14
C ALA A 445 -17.04 -2.01 -13.00
N GLU A 446 -17.43 -3.28 -13.12
CA GLU A 446 -16.73 -4.28 -13.91
C GLU A 446 -17.71 -5.07 -14.80
N GLN A 447 -17.18 -5.77 -15.80
CA GLN A 447 -17.98 -6.52 -16.76
C GLN A 447 -18.81 -7.64 -16.10
N GLU A 448 -18.27 -8.28 -15.06
CA GLU A 448 -18.91 -9.40 -14.35
C GLU A 448 -19.67 -8.96 -13.08
N SER A 449 -19.84 -7.66 -12.90
CA SER A 449 -20.39 -6.99 -11.72
C SER A 449 -19.62 -7.29 -10.43
N GLU A 450 -18.80 -6.33 -10.02
CA GLU A 450 -18.03 -6.44 -8.77
C GLU A 450 -18.97 -6.49 -7.56
N LEU A 451 -20.12 -5.80 -7.63
CA LEU A 451 -21.16 -5.89 -6.61
C LEU A 451 -21.65 -7.32 -6.41
N LYS A 452 -21.88 -8.04 -7.51
CA LYS A 452 -22.36 -9.43 -7.45
C LYS A 452 -21.32 -10.33 -6.78
N LEU A 453 -20.06 -10.22 -7.18
CA LEU A 453 -18.95 -10.98 -6.59
C LEU A 453 -18.82 -10.69 -5.08
N MET A 454 -18.87 -9.41 -4.70
CA MET A 454 -18.84 -9.00 -3.30
C MET A 454 -20.05 -9.53 -2.52
N HIS A 455 -21.26 -9.45 -3.07
CA HIS A 455 -22.47 -9.94 -2.42
C HIS A 455 -22.39 -11.45 -2.17
N ASP A 456 -22.12 -12.22 -3.21
CA ASP A 456 -22.10 -13.69 -3.15
C ASP A 456 -20.97 -14.24 -2.27
N GLY A 457 -19.88 -13.49 -2.11
CA GLY A 457 -18.74 -13.86 -1.28
C GLY A 457 -18.79 -13.38 0.17
N LEU A 458 -19.43 -12.24 0.44
CA LEU A 458 -19.37 -11.55 1.74
C LEU A 458 -20.70 -11.55 2.51
N VAL A 459 -21.83 -11.67 1.82
CA VAL A 459 -23.16 -11.64 2.46
C VAL A 459 -23.64 -13.07 2.68
N PRO A 460 -24.07 -13.47 3.89
CA PRO A 460 -24.61 -14.80 4.17
C PRO A 460 -25.96 -15.13 3.49
N ALA A 461 -26.48 -14.23 2.65
CA ALA A 461 -27.77 -14.35 1.98
C ALA A 461 -27.71 -15.36 0.82
N GLU A 462 -28.85 -15.61 0.18
CA GLU A 462 -28.89 -16.39 -1.06
C GLU A 462 -28.07 -15.68 -2.15
N LYS A 463 -27.34 -16.46 -2.93
CA LYS A 463 -26.54 -15.95 -4.05
C LYS A 463 -27.43 -15.30 -5.11
N ILE A 464 -26.90 -14.31 -5.80
CA ILE A 464 -27.58 -13.62 -6.88
C ILE A 464 -27.60 -14.52 -8.13
N ASN A 465 -28.75 -15.14 -8.38
CA ASN A 465 -28.91 -16.05 -9.52
C ASN A 465 -29.20 -15.32 -10.85
N THR A 466 -29.54 -14.03 -10.81
CA THR A 466 -29.76 -13.23 -12.01
C THR A 466 -28.48 -12.68 -12.59
N LYS A 467 -28.57 -12.23 -13.84
CA LYS A 467 -27.54 -11.42 -14.48
C LYS A 467 -27.58 -10.02 -13.88
N VAL A 468 -26.41 -9.53 -13.48
CA VAL A 468 -26.19 -8.16 -13.00
C VAL A 468 -25.14 -7.53 -13.89
N TYR A 469 -25.40 -6.32 -14.35
CA TYR A 469 -24.45 -5.52 -15.12
C TYR A 469 -24.18 -4.22 -14.39
N ASP A 470 -22.90 -3.85 -14.29
CA ASP A 470 -22.51 -2.50 -13.89
C ASP A 470 -22.46 -1.62 -15.14
N ALA A 471 -23.22 -0.53 -15.17
CA ALA A 471 -23.17 0.42 -16.28
C ALA A 471 -21.99 1.38 -16.12
N MET A 472 -21.91 2.05 -14.97
CA MET A 472 -20.82 2.96 -14.65
C MET A 472 -20.57 2.98 -13.14
N ALA A 473 -19.37 3.34 -12.75
CA ALA A 473 -19.03 3.72 -11.39
C ALA A 473 -18.67 5.22 -11.32
N TYR A 474 -18.60 5.77 -10.11
CA TYR A 474 -18.18 7.17 -9.92
C TYR A 474 -17.41 7.33 -8.60
N ASN A 475 -16.55 8.34 -8.53
CA ASN A 475 -15.89 8.70 -7.27
C ASN A 475 -16.82 9.52 -6.38
N MET A 476 -16.89 9.19 -5.08
CA MET A 476 -17.65 9.93 -4.08
C MET A 476 -16.74 10.94 -3.36
N LEU A 477 -17.27 12.13 -3.12
CA LEU A 477 -16.72 13.16 -2.25
C LEU A 477 -17.41 13.16 -0.87
N THR A 478 -18.71 12.87 -0.83
CA THR A 478 -19.48 12.78 0.42
C THR A 478 -20.29 11.48 0.48
N PRO A 479 -20.69 11.02 1.68
CA PRO A 479 -21.51 9.82 1.81
C PRO A 479 -22.92 9.92 1.22
N ASP A 480 -23.37 11.11 0.85
CA ASP A 480 -24.71 11.36 0.32
C ASP A 480 -24.72 11.49 -1.22
N ASP A 481 -23.54 11.41 -1.85
CA ASP A 481 -23.37 11.49 -3.30
C ASP A 481 -24.11 10.34 -4.00
N GLY A 482 -24.45 10.56 -5.27
CA GLY A 482 -25.24 9.61 -6.04
C GLY A 482 -25.47 10.05 -7.47
N ALA A 483 -26.47 9.43 -8.09
CA ALA A 483 -27.00 9.84 -9.38
C ALA A 483 -28.52 10.06 -9.29
N ASN A 484 -29.07 10.72 -10.29
CA ASN A 484 -30.49 10.75 -10.58
C ASN A 484 -30.75 10.29 -12.01
N VAL A 485 -31.99 9.94 -12.30
CA VAL A 485 -32.39 9.35 -13.58
C VAL A 485 -33.55 10.12 -14.19
N THR A 486 -33.45 10.45 -15.48
CA THR A 486 -34.56 11.01 -16.27
C THR A 486 -34.88 10.05 -17.41
N VAL A 487 -36.12 9.58 -17.50
CA VAL A 487 -36.54 8.66 -18.57
C VAL A 487 -36.91 9.48 -19.81
N LEU A 488 -36.14 9.34 -20.88
CA LEU A 488 -36.33 10.12 -22.11
C LEU A 488 -37.39 9.50 -23.02
N ASN A 489 -37.43 8.17 -23.11
CA ASN A 489 -38.42 7.40 -23.86
C ASN A 489 -38.51 5.95 -23.32
N ASP A 490 -39.27 5.07 -23.97
CA ASP A 490 -39.52 3.69 -23.49
C ASP A 490 -38.28 2.79 -23.40
N SER A 491 -37.18 3.19 -24.04
CA SER A 491 -35.91 2.46 -24.07
C SER A 491 -34.72 3.25 -23.57
N THR A 492 -34.80 4.58 -23.50
CA THR A 492 -33.66 5.45 -23.20
C THR A 492 -33.86 6.24 -21.92
N LEU A 493 -32.83 6.22 -21.09
CA LEU A 493 -32.73 7.02 -19.87
C LEU A 493 -31.44 7.83 -19.86
N LYS A 494 -31.49 8.98 -19.20
CA LYS A 494 -30.33 9.82 -18.88
C LYS A 494 -29.98 9.64 -17.40
N VAL A 495 -28.71 9.36 -17.10
CA VAL A 495 -28.19 9.25 -15.74
C VAL A 495 -27.26 10.43 -15.48
N THR A 496 -27.51 11.19 -14.42
CA THR A 496 -26.76 12.41 -14.08
C THR A 496 -26.22 12.31 -12.65
N LEU A 497 -24.96 12.68 -12.43
CA LEU A 497 -24.38 12.78 -11.08
C LEU A 497 -25.01 13.95 -10.31
N ASN A 498 -25.33 13.73 -9.04
CA ASN A 498 -25.97 14.74 -8.18
C ASN A 498 -25.00 15.83 -7.70
N GLN A 499 -23.70 15.69 -7.99
CA GLN A 499 -22.63 16.51 -7.46
C GLN A 499 -21.57 16.85 -8.52
N TRP A 500 -20.79 17.90 -8.25
CA TRP A 500 -19.62 18.29 -9.03
C TRP A 500 -18.32 17.72 -8.43
N GLY A 501 -17.24 17.70 -9.20
CA GLY A 501 -15.94 17.16 -8.76
C GLY A 501 -15.89 15.63 -8.75
N THR A 502 -16.83 15.00 -9.44
CA THR A 502 -16.93 13.54 -9.64
C THR A 502 -16.96 13.24 -11.14
N TRP A 503 -16.52 12.06 -11.55
CA TRP A 503 -16.57 11.62 -12.94
C TRP A 503 -16.90 10.13 -13.03
N TRP A 504 -17.33 9.71 -14.22
CA TRP A 504 -17.67 8.32 -14.50
C TRP A 504 -16.44 7.45 -14.68
N TRP A 505 -16.55 6.20 -14.26
CA TRP A 505 -15.52 5.15 -14.31
C TRP A 505 -16.12 3.87 -14.85
N TYR A 506 -15.29 3.09 -15.54
CA TYR A 506 -15.61 1.72 -15.92
C TYR A 506 -14.31 0.91 -16.03
N ALA A 507 -14.26 -0.29 -15.45
CA ALA A 507 -13.07 -1.16 -15.44
C ALA A 507 -11.79 -0.44 -14.97
N MET A 508 -11.91 0.31 -13.87
CA MET A 508 -10.86 1.18 -13.29
C MET A 508 -10.29 2.25 -14.23
N ARG A 509 -10.96 2.52 -15.35
CA ARG A 509 -10.60 3.56 -16.31
C ARG A 509 -11.63 4.69 -16.26
N GLY A 510 -11.27 5.85 -16.80
CA GLY A 510 -12.25 6.89 -17.05
C GLY A 510 -13.37 6.33 -17.93
N GLY A 511 -14.61 6.71 -17.65
CA GLY A 511 -15.77 6.22 -18.37
C GLY A 511 -15.67 6.50 -19.87
N ASN A 512 -16.26 5.61 -20.67
CA ASN A 512 -16.35 5.74 -22.12
C ASN A 512 -17.70 5.18 -22.62
N SER A 513 -18.13 5.57 -23.81
CA SER A 513 -19.27 4.93 -24.48
C SER A 513 -18.92 3.49 -24.85
N TYR A 514 -19.89 2.58 -24.72
CA TYR A 514 -19.77 1.18 -25.13
C TYR A 514 -21.14 0.54 -25.34
N GLU A 515 -21.15 -0.68 -25.86
CA GLU A 515 -22.37 -1.43 -26.11
C GLU A 515 -22.17 -2.90 -25.79
N ASN A 516 -23.17 -3.53 -25.19
CA ASN A 516 -23.21 -4.97 -24.95
C ASN A 516 -24.55 -5.54 -25.45
N ASN A 517 -24.88 -6.79 -25.13
CA ASN A 517 -26.10 -7.42 -25.62
C ASN A 517 -27.39 -6.83 -25.01
N GLU A 518 -27.30 -6.17 -23.85
CA GLU A 518 -28.45 -5.68 -23.09
C GLU A 518 -28.72 -4.19 -23.33
N TYR A 519 -27.68 -3.38 -23.47
CA TYR A 519 -27.82 -1.94 -23.63
C TYR A 519 -26.65 -1.31 -24.41
N ARG A 520 -26.89 -0.09 -24.87
CA ARG A 520 -25.88 0.83 -25.39
C ARG A 520 -25.74 2.01 -24.43
N LEU A 521 -24.53 2.28 -23.97
CA LEU A 521 -24.19 3.44 -23.16
C LEU A 521 -23.47 4.47 -24.03
N ASP A 522 -24.02 5.67 -24.06
CA ASP A 522 -23.45 6.83 -24.75
C ASP A 522 -23.07 7.92 -23.74
N LEU A 523 -21.77 8.03 -23.45
CA LEU A 523 -21.21 9.01 -22.53
C LEU A 523 -21.17 10.38 -23.18
N LYS A 524 -22.03 11.28 -22.71
CA LYS A 524 -22.16 12.64 -23.25
C LYS A 524 -21.23 13.62 -22.54
N ASP A 525 -21.11 13.48 -21.23
CA ASP A 525 -20.20 14.26 -20.39
C ASP A 525 -19.52 13.34 -19.36
N PRO A 526 -18.20 13.06 -19.51
CA PRO A 526 -17.45 12.23 -18.58
C PRO A 526 -17.54 12.67 -17.11
N GLY A 527 -17.74 13.97 -16.85
CA GLY A 527 -17.83 14.53 -15.51
C GLY A 527 -19.24 14.66 -14.96
N HIS A 528 -20.28 14.33 -15.74
CA HIS A 528 -21.63 14.69 -15.34
C HIS A 528 -22.72 13.68 -15.71
N TRP A 529 -22.83 13.22 -16.98
CA TRP A 529 -23.97 12.40 -17.40
C TRP A 529 -23.75 11.56 -18.65
N TYR A 530 -24.56 10.51 -18.79
CA TYR A 530 -24.63 9.64 -19.97
C TYR A 530 -26.07 9.26 -20.30
N GLU A 531 -26.27 8.74 -21.52
CA GLU A 531 -27.50 8.11 -21.96
C GLU A 531 -27.33 6.59 -22.04
N LEU A 532 -28.31 5.85 -21.54
CA LEU A 532 -28.36 4.39 -21.68
C LEU A 532 -29.62 4.00 -22.43
N THR A 533 -29.44 3.26 -23.52
CA THR A 533 -30.51 2.75 -24.37
C THR A 533 -30.60 1.23 -24.25
N LEU A 534 -31.72 0.73 -23.75
CA LEU A 534 -32.03 -0.68 -23.60
C LEU A 534 -32.30 -1.33 -24.96
N LYS A 535 -31.84 -2.58 -25.13
CA LYS A 535 -32.05 -3.36 -26.36
C LYS A 535 -33.26 -4.28 -26.30
N HIS A 536 -33.79 -4.52 -25.10
CA HIS A 536 -34.99 -5.31 -24.87
C HIS A 536 -36.06 -4.46 -24.17
N PRO A 537 -37.33 -4.91 -24.13
CA PRO A 537 -38.38 -4.19 -23.43
C PRO A 537 -38.01 -3.89 -21.98
N ALA A 538 -38.29 -2.68 -21.51
CA ALA A 538 -37.94 -2.22 -20.17
C ALA A 538 -38.44 -3.13 -19.03
N ALA A 539 -39.55 -3.86 -19.25
CA ALA A 539 -40.09 -4.84 -18.32
C ALA A 539 -39.15 -6.02 -18.01
N ASN A 540 -38.17 -6.30 -18.88
CA ASN A 540 -37.17 -7.34 -18.69
C ASN A 540 -36.04 -6.91 -17.72
N TYR A 541 -36.02 -5.63 -17.35
CA TYR A 541 -34.95 -5.05 -16.54
C TYR A 541 -35.43 -4.63 -15.16
N MET A 542 -34.50 -4.71 -14.21
CA MET A 542 -34.55 -3.96 -12.95
C MET A 542 -33.39 -2.97 -12.97
N LEU A 543 -33.71 -1.69 -13.17
CA LEU A 543 -32.72 -0.63 -13.25
C LEU A 543 -32.56 -0.01 -11.86
N LEU A 544 -31.36 -0.11 -11.32
CA LEU A 544 -31.03 0.40 -9.99
C LEU A 544 -30.03 1.54 -10.10
N TYR A 545 -30.27 2.60 -9.34
CA TYR A 545 -29.29 3.67 -9.15
C TYR A 545 -29.09 3.89 -7.66
N GLN A 546 -27.87 4.25 -7.28
CA GLN A 546 -27.49 4.47 -5.89
C GLN A 546 -27.51 5.95 -5.55
N VAL A 547 -28.08 6.26 -4.37
CA VAL A 547 -28.04 7.58 -3.74
C VAL A 547 -27.64 7.41 -2.28
N GLY A 548 -26.52 8.02 -1.90
CA GLY A 548 -25.89 7.82 -0.61
C GLY A 548 -25.53 6.35 -0.35
N ASN A 549 -26.28 5.65 0.50
CA ASN A 549 -26.07 4.24 0.81
C ASN A 549 -27.28 3.35 0.50
N GLN A 550 -28.17 3.82 -0.39
CA GLN A 550 -29.41 3.13 -0.74
C GLN A 550 -29.54 2.90 -2.23
N TRP A 551 -30.19 1.79 -2.58
CA TRP A 551 -30.69 1.52 -3.92
C TRP A 551 -32.02 2.20 -4.15
N LYS A 552 -32.18 2.78 -5.34
CA LYS A 552 -33.44 3.26 -5.87
C LYS A 552 -33.74 2.54 -7.19
N VAL A 553 -35.01 2.23 -7.41
CA VAL A 553 -35.48 1.58 -8.64
C VAL A 553 -35.99 2.66 -9.60
N VAL A 554 -35.58 2.60 -10.86
CA VAL A 554 -36.12 3.51 -11.89
C VAL A 554 -37.55 3.10 -12.24
N ASP A 555 -38.46 4.07 -12.19
CA ASP A 555 -39.82 3.93 -12.71
C ASP A 555 -39.84 4.39 -14.18
N MET A 556 -39.84 3.44 -15.12
CA MET A 556 -39.84 3.75 -16.56
C MET A 556 -41.11 4.47 -17.04
N GLY A 557 -42.17 4.50 -16.23
CA GLY A 557 -43.39 5.27 -16.52
C GLY A 557 -43.27 6.77 -16.16
N LYS A 558 -42.26 7.16 -15.36
CA LYS A 558 -42.04 8.55 -14.94
C LYS A 558 -40.97 9.22 -15.79
N ARG A 559 -41.40 10.17 -16.62
CA ARG A 559 -40.53 10.98 -17.48
C ARG A 559 -39.79 12.11 -16.75
N GLU A 560 -40.23 12.45 -15.54
CA GLU A 560 -39.60 13.46 -14.70
C GLU A 560 -38.29 12.95 -14.08
N GLU A 561 -37.48 13.88 -13.55
CA GLU A 561 -36.25 13.57 -12.84
C GLU A 561 -36.57 12.77 -11.56
N GLN A 562 -35.99 11.58 -11.44
CA GLN A 562 -36.13 10.68 -10.30
C GLN A 562 -34.86 10.77 -9.44
N ARG A 563 -35.00 11.36 -8.25
CA ARG A 563 -33.90 11.63 -7.31
C ARG A 563 -33.78 10.61 -6.22
#